data_AF-A0A6P2I155-F1
#
_entry.id   AF-A0A6P2I155-F1
#
_cell.length_a   1.000
_cell.length_b   1.000
_cell.length_c   1.000
_cell.angle_alpha   90.00
_cell.angle_beta   90.00
_cell.angle_gamma   90.00
#
_symmetry.space_group_name_H-M   'P 1'
#
loop_
_entity.id
_entity.type
_entity.pdbx_description
1 polymer ?
#
loop_
_entity_poly.entity_id
_entity_poly.type
_entity_poly.pdbx_seq_one_letter_code
_entity_poly.pdbx_strand_id
1 'polypeptide(L)'
;MTLYTFDRDTVAGKSACSGNCAIKWPPLTADDTAKAGGDYTLIVRDDGKKQWAYHGKPLYLWSLDKAPGQVTGDGFMNVWHTAKP
;
A
#
# COMPACT_ATOMS: atom_id res chain seq x y z
N MET A 1 11.82 -5.38 0.95
CA MET A 1 11.21 -4.19 1.57
C MET A 1 9.96 -4.63 2.31
N THR A 2 9.58 -3.91 3.36
CA THR A 2 8.37 -4.17 4.14
C THR A 2 7.18 -3.48 3.46
N LEU A 3 6.03 -4.17 3.44
CA LEU A 3 4.78 -3.62 2.93
C LEU A 3 3.89 -3.23 4.11
N TYR A 4 3.03 -2.24 3.86
CA TYR A 4 2.14 -1.68 4.87
C TYR A 4 0.73 -1.55 4.34
N THR A 5 -0.24 -1.57 5.27
CA THR A 5 -1.64 -1.24 5.04
C THR A 5 -2.04 -0.01 5.84
N PHE A 6 -3.02 0.73 5.34
CA PHE A 6 -3.50 1.97 5.94
C PHE A 6 -4.92 1.81 6.48
N ASP A 7 -5.14 2.07 7.76
CA ASP A 7 -6.46 1.91 8.40
C ASP A 7 -7.52 2.85 7.85
N ARG A 8 -7.11 3.97 7.25
CA ARG A 8 -8.05 4.92 6.62
C ARG A 8 -8.46 4.51 5.21
N ASP A 9 -7.92 3.41 4.67
CA ASP A 9 -8.46 2.78 3.46
C ASP A 9 -9.71 1.98 3.81
N THR A 10 -10.78 2.69 4.17
CA THR A 10 -12.05 2.10 4.62
C THR A 10 -12.98 1.72 3.48
N VAL A 11 -12.71 2.21 2.27
CA VAL A 11 -13.50 1.91 1.08
C VAL A 11 -12.81 0.78 0.31
N ALA A 12 -13.51 -0.33 0.14
CA ALA A 12 -12.99 -1.48 -0.58
C ALA A 12 -12.54 -1.08 -1.99
N GLY A 13 -11.32 -1.49 -2.35
CA GLY A 13 -10.76 -1.20 -3.67
C GLY A 13 -10.30 0.25 -3.87
N LYS A 14 -10.27 1.09 -2.83
CA LYS A 14 -9.86 2.50 -2.93
C LYS A 14 -8.84 2.88 -1.86
N SER A 15 -7.80 3.59 -2.29
CA SER A 15 -6.80 4.21 -1.43
C SER A 15 -7.24 5.62 -1.02
N ALA A 16 -7.30 5.91 0.28
CA ALA A 16 -7.40 7.25 0.85
C ALA A 16 -6.06 7.99 0.88
N CYS A 17 -4.94 7.30 0.65
CA CYS A 17 -3.61 7.90 0.63
C CYS A 17 -3.25 8.47 -0.75
N SER A 18 -3.33 9.79 -0.93
CA SER A 18 -2.94 10.51 -2.15
C SER A 18 -2.10 11.75 -1.84
N GLY A 19 -1.54 12.40 -2.87
CA GLY A 19 -0.71 13.61 -2.72
C GLY A 19 0.47 13.39 -1.77
N ASN A 20 0.61 14.25 -0.76
CA ASN A 20 1.69 14.17 0.23
C ASN A 20 1.71 12.86 1.02
N CYS A 21 0.55 12.20 1.20
CA CYS A 21 0.51 10.88 1.81
C CYS A 21 1.31 9.88 0.96
N ALA A 22 1.05 9.85 -0.35
CA ALA A 22 1.70 8.95 -1.29
C ALA A 22 3.20 9.27 -1.52
N ILE A 23 3.68 10.45 -1.13
CA ILE A 23 5.13 10.76 -1.12
C ILE A 23 5.82 10.03 0.03
N LYS A 24 5.22 10.08 1.23
CA LYS A 24 5.78 9.42 2.41
C LYS A 24 5.52 7.91 2.41
N TRP A 25 4.36 7.53 1.88
CA TRP A 25 3.86 6.16 1.75
C TRP A 25 3.65 5.81 0.28
N PRO A 26 4.71 5.57 -0.51
CA PRO A 26 4.56 5.25 -1.92
C PRO A 26 3.66 4.02 -2.12
N PRO A 27 2.66 4.08 -3.02
CA PRO A 27 1.86 2.91 -3.34
C PRO A 27 2.75 1.83 -3.97
N LEU A 28 2.48 0.57 -3.65
CA LEU A 28 3.07 -0.55 -4.37
C LEU A 28 2.40 -0.64 -5.75
N THR A 29 2.95 0.09 -6.73
CA THR A 29 2.41 0.13 -8.09
C THR A 29 2.48 -1.25 -8.74
N ALA A 30 1.45 -1.58 -9.51
CA ALA A 30 1.43 -2.78 -10.34
C ALA A 30 1.63 -2.41 -11.81
N ASP A 31 2.35 -3.25 -12.53
CA ASP A 31 2.49 -3.11 -13.98
C ASP A 31 1.15 -3.34 -14.68
N ASP A 32 1.00 -2.80 -15.90
CA ASP A 32 -0.25 -2.93 -16.65
C ASP A 32 -0.61 -4.38 -17.00
N THR A 33 0.41 -5.23 -17.14
CA THR A 33 0.29 -6.67 -17.42
C THR A 33 0.13 -7.53 -16.16
N ALA A 34 0.19 -6.92 -14.97
CA ALA A 34 0.02 -7.62 -13.71
C ALA A 34 -1.35 -8.31 -13.65
N LYS A 35 -1.36 -9.54 -13.15
CA LYS A 35 -2.58 -10.32 -12.93
C LYS A 35 -2.74 -10.60 -11.45
N ALA A 36 -3.89 -10.23 -10.90
CA ALA A 36 -4.30 -10.60 -9.55
C ALA A 36 -4.40 -12.13 -9.40
N GLY A 37 -4.19 -12.63 -8.18
CA GLY A 37 -4.22 -14.06 -7.88
C GLY A 37 -4.09 -14.34 -6.39
N GLY A 38 -4.76 -15.40 -5.93
CA GLY A 38 -4.89 -15.68 -4.50
C GLY A 38 -5.56 -14.52 -3.78
N ASP A 39 -4.97 -14.09 -2.66
CA ASP A 39 -5.45 -12.96 -1.85
C ASP A 39 -4.98 -11.59 -2.36
N TYR A 40 -4.15 -11.57 -3.41
CA TYR A 40 -3.70 -10.33 -4.04
C TYR A 40 -4.69 -9.85 -5.10
N THR A 41 -5.08 -8.58 -4.98
CA THR A 41 -5.95 -7.90 -5.93
C THR A 41 -5.29 -6.65 -6.48
N LEU A 42 -5.88 -6.09 -7.53
CA LEU A 42 -5.43 -4.84 -8.16
C LEU A 42 -6.52 -3.79 -7.99
N ILE A 43 -6.12 -2.60 -7.58
CA ILE A 43 -6.99 -1.42 -7.55
C ILE A 43 -6.51 -0.38 -8.55
N VAL A 44 -7.44 0.41 -9.05
CA VAL A 44 -7.12 1.61 -9.83
C VAL A 44 -7.26 2.81 -8.90
N ARG A 45 -6.17 3.55 -8.74
CA ARG A 45 -6.13 4.76 -7.92
C ARG A 45 -6.81 5.92 -8.63
N ASP A 46 -7.14 6.96 -7.87
CA ASP A 46 -7.72 8.19 -8.41
C ASP A 46 -6.78 8.92 -9.41
N ASP A 47 -5.46 8.62 -9.36
CA ASP A 47 -4.46 9.11 -10.31
C ASP A 47 -4.32 8.24 -11.58
N GLY A 48 -5.16 7.21 -11.73
CA GLY A 48 -5.19 6.28 -12.86
C GLY A 48 -4.18 5.13 -12.77
N LYS A 49 -3.26 5.13 -11.81
CA LYS A 49 -2.26 4.06 -11.66
C LYS A 49 -2.85 2.82 -11.01
N LYS A 50 -2.34 1.65 -11.39
CA LYS A 50 -2.65 0.39 -10.71
C LYS A 50 -1.80 0.24 -9.45
N GLN A 51 -2.42 -0.27 -8.39
CA GLN A 51 -1.75 -0.58 -7.12
C GLN A 51 -2.16 -1.97 -6.65
N TRP A 52 -1.20 -2.70 -6.09
CA TRP A 52 -1.44 -3.97 -5.44
C TRP A 52 -2.19 -3.80 -4.13
N ALA A 53 -3.11 -4.70 -3.87
CA ALA A 53 -3.82 -4.83 -2.61
C ALA A 53 -3.75 -6.29 -2.14
N TYR A 54 -3.84 -6.51 -0.83
CA TYR A 54 -3.90 -7.83 -0.21
C TYR A 54 -5.11 -7.91 0.72
N HIS A 55 -5.96 -8.93 0.54
CA HIS A 55 -7.30 -9.00 1.14
C HIS A 55 -8.09 -7.68 0.98
N GLY A 56 -7.97 -7.03 -0.18
CA GLY A 56 -8.64 -5.78 -0.50
C GLY A 56 -8.06 -4.52 0.17
N LYS A 57 -7.01 -4.64 0.98
CA LYS A 57 -6.28 -3.49 1.56
C LYS A 57 -5.15 -3.05 0.62
N PRO A 58 -5.12 -1.79 0.17
CA PRO A 58 -4.03 -1.28 -0.67
C PRO A 58 -2.67 -1.39 0.04
N LEU A 59 -1.64 -1.79 -0.70
CA LEU A 59 -0.30 -2.01 -0.19
C LEU A 59 0.60 -0.82 -0.47
N TYR A 60 1.40 -0.44 0.53
CA TYR A 60 2.31 0.70 0.45
C TYR A 60 3.71 0.32 0.91
N LEU A 61 4.67 1.11 0.47
CA LEU A 61 6.04 1.15 0.98
C LEU A 61 6.16 2.31 1.97
N TRP A 62 7.21 2.28 2.79
CA TRP A 62 7.58 3.41 3.64
C TRP A 62 8.86 4.07 3.12
N SER A 63 8.80 5.37 2.83
CA SER A 63 9.90 6.13 2.21
C SER A 63 11.19 6.19 3.06
N LEU A 64 11.09 5.99 4.38
CA LEU A 64 12.25 5.98 5.27
C LEU A 64 12.83 4.57 5.52
N ASP A 65 12.17 3.50 5.08
CA ASP A 65 12.79 2.19 5.06
C ASP A 65 13.80 2.13 3.90
N LYS A 66 15.08 2.02 4.23
CA LYS A 66 16.23 2.01 3.30
C LYS A 66 16.83 0.62 3.13
N ALA A 67 16.54 -0.33 4.00
CA ALA A 67 17.07 -1.68 3.96
C ALA A 67 15.97 -2.75 4.11
N PRO A 68 16.15 -3.95 3.53
CA PRO A 68 15.26 -5.08 3.78
C PRO A 68 15.11 -5.38 5.29
N GLY A 69 13.88 -5.67 5.72
CA GLY A 69 13.58 -5.99 7.12
C GLY A 69 13.34 -4.78 8.03
N GLN A 70 13.56 -3.55 7.55
CA GLN A 70 13.15 -2.36 8.31
C GLN A 70 11.63 -2.24 8.35
N VAL A 71 11.10 -1.90 9.53
CA VAL A 71 9.66 -1.75 9.78
C VAL A 71 9.36 -0.38 10.40
N THR A 72 10.13 0.66 10.04
CA THR A 72 10.12 1.95 10.77
C THR A 72 8.85 2.76 10.56
N GLY A 73 7.97 2.33 9.65
CA GLY A 73 6.65 2.90 9.44
C GLY A 73 5.55 2.27 10.32
N ASP A 74 5.81 1.12 10.94
CA ASP A 74 4.80 0.42 11.73
C ASP A 74 4.35 1.28 12.93
N GLY A 75 3.04 1.35 13.15
CA GLY A 75 2.46 2.19 14.20
C GLY A 75 2.51 3.69 13.92
N PHE A 76 2.93 4.15 12.73
CA PHE A 76 2.96 5.58 12.42
C PHE A 76 1.55 6.19 12.55
N MET A 77 1.41 7.17 13.44
CA MET A 77 0.11 7.76 13.84
C MET A 77 -0.96 6.72 14.27
N ASN A 78 -0.54 5.51 14.67
CA ASN A 78 -1.42 4.38 15.01
C ASN A 78 -2.41 3.96 13.92
N VAL A 79 -2.12 4.28 12.64
CA VAL A 79 -3.02 3.96 11.50
C VAL A 79 -2.30 3.25 10.36
N TRP A 80 -0.98 3.03 10.50
CA TRP A 80 -0.16 2.32 9.53
C TRP A 80 0.38 1.06 10.18
N HIS A 81 0.22 -0.08 9.51
CA HIS A 81 0.62 -1.38 10.03
C HIS A 81 1.35 -2.16 8.97
N THR A 82 2.34 -2.94 9.36
CA THR A 82 2.95 -3.95 8.51
C THR A 82 1.89 -4.87 7.92
N ALA A 83 1.91 -5.01 6.59
CA ALA A 83 1.08 -5.97 5.90
C ALA A 83 1.53 -7.38 6.29
N LYS A 84 0.56 -8.24 6.62
CA LYS A 84 0.79 -9.65 6.96
C LYS A 84 0.14 -10.52 5.88
N PRO A 85 0.87 -10.81 4.79
CA PRO A 85 0.41 -11.67 3.72
C PRO A 85 0.42 -13.16 4.08
#